data_AF-A0A7K4MLY7-F1
#
_entry.id   AF-A0A7K4MLY7-F1
#
_cell.length_a   1.000
_cell.length_b   1.000
_cell.length_c   1.000
_cell.angle_alpha   90.00
_cell.angle_beta   90.00
_cell.angle_gamma   90.00
#
_symmetry.space_group_name_H-M   'P 1'
#
loop_
_entity.id
_entity.type
_entity.pdbx_description
1 polymer ?
#
loop_
_entity_poly.entity_id
_entity_poly.type
_entity_poly.pdbx_seq_one_letter_code
_entity_poly.pdbx_strand_id
1 'polypeptide(L)' 'MPLFCKQCESRRLPVMLSAGEKTMWLCEKCKNFVDMEDFIIRKQTEEERQESKRKLEEFEEYEASKD' A
#
# COMPACT_ATOMS: atom_id res chain seq x y z
N MET A 1 12.58 -10.87 1.71
CA MET A 1 11.36 -10.05 1.65
C MET A 1 11.56 -8.79 2.47
N PRO A 2 11.37 -7.59 1.90
CA PRO A 2 11.77 -6.30 2.49
C PRO A 2 10.80 -5.80 3.59
N LEU A 3 10.72 -6.55 4.69
CA LEU A 3 9.71 -6.39 5.74
C LEU A 3 9.71 -5.02 6.43
N PHE A 4 10.87 -4.36 6.55
CA PHE A 4 11.01 -3.11 7.31
C PHE A 4 11.61 -2.00 6.45
N CYS A 5 11.05 -0.79 6.57
CA CYS A 5 11.53 0.38 5.85
C CYS A 5 12.93 0.80 6.34
N LYS A 6 13.90 0.89 5.42
CA LYS A 6 15.27 1.38 5.71
C LYS A 6 15.32 2.82 6.22
N GLN A 7 14.27 3.61 5.99
CA GLN A 7 14.24 5.03 6.37
C GLN A 7 13.57 5.30 7.73
N CYS A 8 12.64 4.44 8.17
CA CYS A 8 11.81 4.72 9.35
C CYS A 8 11.47 3.46 10.18
N GLU A 9 12.09 2.32 9.85
CA GLU A 9 11.99 1.02 10.55
C GLU A 9 10.57 0.45 10.66
N SER A 10 9.59 1.11 10.06
CA SER A 10 8.20 0.69 10.12
C SER A 10 7.97 -0.48 9.16
N ARG A 11 7.08 -1.38 9.57
CA ARG A 11 6.71 -2.55 8.78
C ARG A 11 6.14 -2.11 7.42
N ARG A 12 6.55 -2.78 6.35
CA ARG A 12 5.96 -2.61 5.02
C ARG A 12 4.82 -3.59 4.81
N LEU A 13 3.80 -3.17 4.06
CA LEU A 13 2.67 -3.99 3.66
C LEU A 13 2.86 -4.49 2.22
N PRO A 14 2.59 -5.78 1.93
CA PRO A 14 2.58 -6.25 0.56
C PRO A 14 1.40 -5.62 -0.20
N VAL A 15 1.65 -5.17 -1.42
CA VAL A 15 0.66 -4.61 -2.34
C VAL A 15 0.77 -5.38 -3.65
N MET A 16 -0.34 -5.97 -4.08
CA MET A 16 -0.46 -6.58 -5.41
C MET A 16 -1.13 -5.59 -6.34
N LEU A 17 -0.38 -5.12 -7.33
CA LEU A 17 -0.90 -4.28 -8.39
C LEU A 17 -1.47 -5.21 -9.47
N SER A 18 -2.75 -5.55 -9.37
CA SER A 18 -3.48 -6.41 -10.33
C SER A 18 -2.97 -7.86 -10.53
N ALA A 19 -3.79 -8.68 -11.18
CA ALA A 19 -3.54 -10.10 -11.37
C ALA A 19 -2.47 -10.32 -12.46
N GLY A 20 -1.24 -10.61 -12.03
CA GLY A 20 -0.12 -10.94 -12.92
C GLY A 20 1.15 -10.11 -12.69
N GLU A 21 1.08 -9.04 -11.90
CA GLU A 21 2.25 -8.22 -11.59
C GLU A 21 3.03 -8.72 -10.38
N LYS A 22 4.29 -8.29 -10.29
CA LYS A 22 5.17 -8.56 -9.14
C LYS A 22 4.60 -7.89 -7.89
N THR A 23 4.53 -8.62 -6.78
CA THR A 23 4.25 -8.03 -5.46
C THR A 23 5.26 -6.92 -5.16
N MET A 24 4.75 -5.76 -4.73
CA MET A 24 5.57 -4.67 -4.18
C MET A 24 5.31 -4.56 -2.68
N TRP A 25 6.20 -3.87 -1.96
CA TRP A 25 6.01 -3.59 -0.53
C TRP A 25 5.95 -2.09 -0.29
N LEU A 26 4.86 -1.63 0.32
CA LEU A 26 4.63 -0.24 0.65
C LEU A 26 5.01 0.06 2.10
N CYS A 27 5.85 1.08 2.31
CA CYS A 27 5.94 1.72 3.61
C CYS A 27 4.86 2.79 3.74
N GLU A 28 3.90 2.63 4.64
CA GLU A 28 2.81 3.60 4.81
C GLU A 28 3.25 4.91 5.49
N LYS A 29 4.40 4.95 6.16
CA LYS A 29 4.93 6.21 6.73
C LYS A 29 5.70 7.02 5.69
N CYS A 30 6.64 6.37 4.98
CA CYS A 30 7.47 7.03 3.97
C CYS A 30 6.80 7.13 2.58
N LYS A 31 5.68 6.42 2.40
CA LYS A 31 4.92 6.30 1.14
C LYS A 31 5.79 5.82 -0.01
N ASN A 32 6.73 4.90 0.23
CA ASN A 32 7.60 4.34 -0.80
C ASN A 32 7.25 2.88 -1.09
N PHE A 33 7.29 2.52 -2.37
CA PHE A 33 7.23 1.14 -2.84
C PHE A 33 8.63 0.60 -3.02
N VAL A 34 8.83 -0.64 -2.59
CA VAL A 34 10.02 -1.43 -2.91
C VAL A 34 9.67 -2.73 -3.62
N ASP A 35 10.61 -3.23 -4.41
CA ASP A 35 10.53 -4.56 -5.02
C ASP A 35 10.97 -5.67 -4.06
N MET A 36 11.08 -6.91 -4.55
CA MET A 36 11.53 -8.07 -3.77
C MET A 36 12.97 -7.95 -3.26
N GLU A 37 13.79 -7.15 -3.93
CA GLU A 37 15.21 -6.94 -3.65
C GLU A 37 15.44 -5.74 -2.70
N ASP A 38 14.35 -5.14 -2.19
CA ASP A 38 14.36 -3.97 -1.29
C ASP A 38 14.91 -2.68 -1.94
N PHE A 39 14.78 -2.56 -3.26
CA PHE A 39 15.06 -1.31 -3.97
C PHE A 39 13.82 -0.42 -4.00
N ILE A 40 13.99 0.87 -3.69
CA ILE A 40 12.92 1.87 -3.80
C ILE A 40 12.66 2.12 -5.29
N ILE A 41 11.47 1.73 -5.75
CA ILE A 41 11.05 1.90 -7.14
C ILE A 41 10.49 3.31 -7.34
N ARG A 42 9.57 3.72 -6.46
CA ARG A 42 8.89 5.02 -6.50
C ARG A 42 8.18 5.34 -5.18
N LYS A 43 7.67 6.56 -5.05
CA LYS A 43 6.67 6.91 -4.04
C LYS A 43 5.25 6.62 -4.53
N GLN A 44 4.37 6.36 -3.58
CA GLN A 44 2.93 6.32 -3.80
C GLN A 44 2.43 7.72 -4.13
N THR A 45 1.60 7.84 -5.16
CA THR A 45 1.04 9.13 -5.57
C THR A 45 -0.05 9.59 -4.61
N GLU A 46 -0.54 10.82 -4.76
CA GLU A 46 -1.71 11.29 -4.01
C GLU A 46 -2.97 10.56 -4.47
N GLU A 47 -3.13 10.39 -5.78
CA GLU A 47 -4.28 9.76 -6.40
C GLU A 47 -4.46 8.31 -5.91
N GLU A 48 -3.39 7.52 -5.85
CA GLU A 48 -3.42 6.14 -5.32
C GLU A 48 -3.85 6.10 -3.84
N ARG A 49 -3.46 7.11 -3.05
CA ARG A 49 -3.85 7.22 -1.64
C ARG A 49 -5.32 7.60 -1.50
N GLN A 50 -5.78 8.54 -2.31
CA GLN A 50 -7.19 8.94 -2.32
C GLN A 50 -8.09 7.79 -2.79
N GLU A 51 -7.66 7.03 -3.80
CA GLU A 51 -8.39 5.83 -4.24
C GLU A 51 -8.50 4.80 -3.12
N SER A 52 -7.41 4.53 -2.40
CA SER A 52 -7.41 3.60 -1.26
C SER A 52 -8.34 4.08 -0.13
N LYS A 53 -8.38 5.39 0.13
CA LYS A 53 -9.27 6.00 1.13
C LYS A 53 -10.74 5.87 0.72
N ARG A 54 -11.07 6.16 -0.53
CA ARG A 54 -12.45 6.00 -1.06
C ARG A 54 -12.92 4.56 -0.95
N LYS A 55 -12.09 3.59 -1.31
CA LYS A 55 -12.42 2.16 -1.17
C LYS A 55 -12.71 1.74 0.27
N LEU A 56 -12.01 2.33 1.23
CA LEU A 56 -12.27 2.09 2.65
C LEU A 56 -13.60 2.70 3.07
N GLU A 57 -13.86 3.95 2.69
CA GLU A 57 -15.13 4.64 2.96
C GLU A 57 -16.33 3.89 2.36
N GLU A 58 -16.24 3.46 1.10
CA GLU A 58 -17.27 2.65 0.43
C GLU A 58 -17.53 1.31 1.16
N PHE A 59 -16.48 0.67 1.68
CA PHE A 59 -16.62 -0.56 2.46
C PHE A 59 -17.29 -0.33 3.82
N GLU A 60 -16.91 0.73 4.53
CA GLU A 60 -17.51 1.11 5.82
C GLU A 60 -18.99 1.48 5.67
N GLU A 61 -19.35 2.25 4.64
CA GLU A 61 -20.75 2.57 4.31
C GLU A 61 -21.57 1.31 3.98
N TYR A 62 -21.00 0.39 3.20
CA TYR A 62 -21.63 -0.87 2.89
C TYR A 62 -21.91 -1.72 4.13
N GLU A 63 -20.94 -1.84 5.05
CA GLU A 63 -21.13 -2.58 6.30
C GLU A 63 -22.16 -1.91 7.22
N ALA A 64 -22.14 -0.58 7.34
CA ALA A 64 -23.11 0.17 8.14
C ALA A 64 -24.55 0.07 7.60
N SER A 65 -24.73 -0.15 6.29
CA SER A 65 -26.05 -0.31 5.67
C SER A 65 -26.71 -1.67 5.95
N LYS A 66 -25.99 -2.61 6.58
CA LYS A 66 -26.49 -3.95 6.92
C LYS A 66 -27.15 -4.02 8.31
N ASP A 67 -26.99 -2.99 9.14
CA ASP A 67 -27.61 -2.85 10.46
C ASP A 67 -29.01 -2.18 10.36
#